data_AF-A0ABD2JF32-F1
#
_entry.id   AF-A0ABD2JF32-F1
#
_cell.length_a   1.000
_cell.length_b   1.000
_cell.length_c   1.000
_cell.angle_alpha   90.00
_cell.angle_beta   90.00
_cell.angle_gamma   90.00
#
_symmetry.space_group_name_H-M   'P 1'
#
loop_
_entity.id
_entity.type
_entity.pdbx_description
1 polymer ?
#
loop_
_entity_poly.entity_id
_entity_poly.type
_entity_poly.pdbx_seq_one_letter_code
_entity_poly.pdbx_strand_id
1 'polypeptide(L)'
;MSTITPNTSLTTLGDITSDQNNIWPSFALSEDGNELERLEAQRKAIEAKIAAELARRQMKMEGNEATPKRKRNFGNGFFDNPLSSKVEELSRKCAQLEKGQSEARRTEEDKLSKVEAENRLLKAELKQRETLDELNEMKTKVAKMEQQENALVEQIQKLEEEQKKCLDKYDELEKELARKYICIGQFAKHLARIDEMEAQINELKECKKEHCQYAHNQLRRTQNRHGFKIYVKMLTGKTLTLSDLLPSNTIEEIKIKIERIEGILIDHQRLLFAERRLDDSRTLKDCNIGNGSTIHCILFACGC
;
A
#
# COMPACT_ATOMS: atom_id res chain seq x y z
N MET A 1 -4.93 -28.41 -5.43
CA MET A 1 -6.32 -28.37 -4.94
C MET A 1 -6.65 -26.90 -4.73
N SER A 2 -7.10 -26.18 -5.75
CA SER A 2 -8.54 -26.01 -6.11
C SER A 2 -9.31 -25.53 -4.87
N THR A 3 -9.91 -24.34 -4.83
CA THR A 3 -11.02 -23.94 -5.70
C THR A 3 -11.22 -22.43 -5.77
N ILE A 4 -11.23 -21.94 -7.01
CA ILE A 4 -11.99 -20.77 -7.46
C ILE A 4 -13.45 -21.22 -7.61
N THR A 5 -14.41 -20.44 -7.13
CA THR A 5 -15.72 -20.31 -7.80
C THR A 5 -16.29 -18.91 -7.59
N PRO A 6 -16.87 -18.30 -8.64
CA PRO A 6 -17.42 -16.95 -8.64
C PRO A 6 -18.93 -16.97 -8.31
N ASN A 7 -19.49 -15.81 -7.98
CA ASN A 7 -20.90 -15.57 -8.30
C ASN A 7 -21.16 -14.09 -8.60
N THR A 8 -21.54 -13.89 -9.86
CA THR A 8 -22.20 -12.74 -10.46
C THR A 8 -23.67 -12.66 -10.04
N SER A 9 -24.15 -11.45 -9.77
CA SER A 9 -25.51 -11.04 -10.18
C SER A 9 -25.61 -9.52 -10.22
N LEU A 10 -25.89 -9.03 -11.44
CA LEU A 10 -26.25 -7.66 -11.81
C LEU A 10 -27.48 -7.14 -11.06
N THR A 11 -27.50 -5.82 -10.87
CA THR A 11 -28.56 -4.81 -11.20
C THR A 11 -28.38 -3.63 -10.23
N THR A 12 -28.45 -2.33 -10.53
CA THR A 12 -28.72 -1.51 -11.72
C THR A 12 -28.53 -0.05 -11.27
N LEU A 13 -28.15 0.82 -12.21
CA LEU A 13 -28.37 2.28 -12.24
C LEU A 13 -27.79 3.17 -11.13
N GLY A 14 -26.96 4.12 -11.56
CA GLY A 14 -26.65 5.35 -10.82
C GLY A 14 -25.34 5.96 -11.26
N ASP A 15 -25.41 6.81 -12.30
CA ASP A 15 -24.65 8.04 -12.51
C ASP A 15 -23.20 8.12 -12.00
N ILE A 16 -22.24 8.25 -12.92
CA ILE A 16 -21.17 9.26 -12.91
C ILE A 16 -20.53 9.23 -14.31
N THR A 17 -20.87 10.21 -15.16
CA THR A 17 -19.95 10.74 -16.17
C THR A 17 -20.30 12.19 -16.43
N SER A 18 -19.58 13.12 -15.80
CA SER A 18 -19.26 14.42 -16.40
C SER A 18 -18.23 15.08 -15.51
N ASP A 19 -16.98 15.06 -15.97
CA ASP A 19 -16.09 16.21 -15.97
C ASP A 19 -14.70 15.70 -16.27
N GLN A 20 -14.34 15.69 -17.56
CA GLN A 20 -13.05 16.22 -18.01
C GLN A 20 -13.18 16.80 -19.41
N ASN A 21 -12.81 18.07 -19.45
CA ASN A 21 -12.61 18.97 -20.57
C ASN A 21 -11.92 18.32 -21.79
N ASN A 22 -12.51 18.61 -22.96
CA ASN A 22 -11.85 19.21 -24.12
C ASN A 22 -10.33 19.02 -24.24
N ILE A 23 -9.91 18.29 -25.28
CA ILE A 23 -8.94 18.71 -26.33
C ILE A 23 -8.96 17.60 -27.39
N TRP A 24 -9.90 17.64 -28.34
CA TRP A 24 -9.76 17.07 -29.69
C TRP A 24 -10.56 17.97 -30.63
N PRO A 25 -9.98 18.52 -31.71
CA PRO A 25 -10.68 19.41 -32.60
C PRO A 25 -11.74 18.62 -33.38
N SER A 26 -12.98 19.10 -33.29
CA SER A 26 -14.05 18.75 -34.21
C SER A 26 -13.63 19.14 -35.62
N PHE A 27 -13.13 18.17 -36.39
CA PHE A 27 -12.93 18.36 -37.82
C PHE A 27 -14.32 18.25 -38.45
N ALA A 28 -14.91 19.41 -38.68
CA ALA A 28 -16.09 19.57 -39.50
C ALA A 28 -15.87 18.83 -40.81
N LEU A 29 -16.71 17.83 -41.09
CA LEU A 29 -16.88 17.26 -42.42
C LEU A 29 -17.39 18.39 -43.33
N SER A 30 -16.48 18.96 -44.12
CA SER A 30 -16.80 19.89 -45.19
C SER A 30 -17.56 19.15 -46.29
N GLU A 31 -18.74 19.66 -46.60
CA GLU A 31 -19.30 20.02 -47.93
C GLU A 31 -18.90 19.28 -49.23
N ASP A 32 -18.18 18.16 -49.22
CA ASP A 32 -17.69 17.51 -50.45
C ASP A 32 -18.66 16.45 -51.02
N GLY A 33 -19.69 16.07 -50.27
CA GLY A 33 -20.73 15.14 -50.74
C GLY A 33 -21.59 15.70 -51.87
N ASN A 34 -21.75 17.02 -51.94
CA ASN A 34 -22.60 17.68 -52.94
C ASN A 34 -21.91 17.91 -54.29
N GLU A 35 -20.58 17.97 -54.32
CA GLU A 35 -19.84 18.28 -55.56
C GLU A 35 -19.68 17.04 -56.44
N LEU A 36 -19.42 15.87 -55.83
CA LEU A 36 -19.36 14.59 -56.54
C LEU A 36 -20.73 14.23 -57.15
N GLU A 37 -21.82 14.43 -56.41
CA GLU A 37 -23.19 14.16 -56.88
C GLU A 37 -23.60 15.13 -58.00
N ARG A 38 -23.15 16.40 -57.94
CA ARG A 38 -23.33 17.39 -59.02
C ARG A 38 -22.54 17.04 -60.28
N LEU A 39 -21.31 16.57 -60.13
CA LEU A 39 -20.46 16.16 -61.27
C LEU A 39 -21.00 14.89 -61.95
N GLU A 40 -21.53 13.93 -61.18
CA GLU A 40 -22.20 12.74 -61.74
C GLU A 40 -23.50 13.09 -62.48
N ALA A 41 -24.28 14.04 -61.95
CA ALA A 41 -25.47 14.55 -62.63
C ALA A 41 -25.12 15.28 -63.94
N GLN A 42 -24.05 16.08 -63.95
CA GLN A 42 -23.56 16.73 -65.18
C GLN A 42 -23.06 15.71 -66.20
N ARG A 43 -22.33 14.67 -65.77
CA ARG A 43 -21.86 13.60 -66.65
C ARG A 43 -23.03 12.86 -67.31
N LYS A 44 -24.05 12.44 -66.55
CA LYS A 44 -25.25 11.79 -67.11
C LYS A 44 -26.00 12.70 -68.10
N ALA A 45 -26.07 14.01 -67.84
CA ALA A 45 -26.71 14.95 -68.75
C ALA A 45 -25.94 15.11 -70.09
N ILE A 46 -24.61 15.07 -70.06
CA ILE A 46 -23.78 15.11 -71.27
C ILE A 46 -23.91 13.80 -72.06
N GLU A 47 -23.88 12.65 -71.38
CA GLU A 47 -24.08 11.34 -72.02
C GLU A 47 -25.46 11.24 -72.71
N ALA A 48 -26.51 11.75 -72.08
CA ALA A 48 -27.84 11.81 -72.68
C ALA A 48 -27.89 12.73 -73.92
N LYS A 49 -27.16 13.85 -73.91
CA LYS A 49 -27.05 14.75 -75.08
C LYS A 49 -26.30 14.09 -76.24
N ILE A 50 -25.21 13.36 -75.95
CA ILE A 50 -24.46 12.62 -76.97
C ILE A 50 -25.33 11.50 -77.57
N ALA A 51 -26.05 10.74 -76.73
CA ALA A 51 -26.97 9.69 -77.19
C ALA A 51 -28.09 10.25 -78.06
N ALA A 52 -28.67 11.39 -77.70
CA ALA A 52 -29.69 12.06 -78.50
C ALA A 52 -29.16 12.56 -79.85
N GLU A 53 -27.91 13.07 -79.90
CA GLU A 53 -27.31 13.55 -81.14
C GLU A 53 -26.88 12.40 -82.07
N LEU A 54 -26.43 11.27 -81.50
CA LEU A 54 -26.18 10.03 -82.24
C LEU A 54 -27.48 9.45 -82.82
N ALA A 55 -28.57 9.46 -82.06
CA ALA A 55 -29.89 9.05 -82.56
C ALA A 55 -30.40 9.97 -83.69
N ARG A 56 -30.18 11.29 -83.59
CA ARG A 56 -30.48 12.23 -84.69
C ARG A 56 -29.63 11.99 -85.94
N ARG A 57 -28.36 11.59 -85.77
CA ARG A 57 -27.48 11.21 -86.89
C ARG A 57 -27.91 9.90 -87.53
N GLN A 58 -28.34 8.90 -86.74
CA GLN A 58 -28.90 7.65 -87.26
C GLN A 58 -30.19 7.88 -88.05
N MET A 59 -31.10 8.71 -87.54
CA MET A 59 -32.32 9.11 -88.27
C MET A 59 -32.02 9.88 -89.57
N LYS A 60 -30.94 10.68 -89.63
CA LYS A 60 -30.48 11.33 -90.87
C LYS A 60 -29.84 10.36 -91.87
N MET A 61 -29.28 9.24 -91.42
CA MET A 61 -28.73 8.20 -92.28
C MET A 61 -29.84 7.28 -92.83
N GLU A 62 -30.88 7.00 -92.04
CA GLU A 62 -32.03 6.19 -92.45
C GLU A 62 -33.06 6.97 -93.30
N GLY A 63 -33.07 8.31 -93.23
CA GLY A 63 -33.90 9.18 -94.06
C GLY A 63 -33.47 9.34 -95.53
N ASN A 64 -32.45 8.61 -95.98
CA ASN A 64 -31.90 8.74 -97.34
C ASN A 64 -31.93 7.43 -98.16
N GLU A 65 -32.86 6.51 -97.86
CA GLU A 65 -33.18 5.38 -98.74
C GLU A 65 -34.69 5.04 -98.72
N ALA A 66 -35.48 5.71 -99.57
CA ALA A 66 -36.73 5.19 -100.16
C ALA A 66 -37.29 6.25 -101.13
N THR A 67 -37.27 6.08 -102.46
CA THR A 67 -38.29 5.40 -103.28
C THR A 67 -37.97 5.64 -104.80
N PRO A 68 -38.78 5.20 -105.80
CA PRO A 68 -38.71 3.90 -106.48
C PRO A 68 -38.42 4.00 -108.00
N LYS A 69 -37.71 3.04 -108.61
CA LYS A 69 -37.56 2.99 -110.09
C LYS A 69 -38.60 2.09 -110.75
N ARG A 70 -39.58 2.71 -111.40
CA ARG A 70 -40.46 2.11 -112.42
C ARG A 70 -39.73 2.08 -113.76
N LYS A 71 -39.58 0.90 -114.39
CA LYS A 71 -39.10 0.75 -115.78
C LYS A 71 -40.28 0.67 -116.74
N ARG A 72 -40.30 1.47 -117.80
CA ARG A 72 -40.74 1.07 -119.16
C ARG A 72 -39.88 1.76 -120.22
N ASN A 73 -39.62 1.00 -121.28
CA ASN A 73 -38.63 1.14 -122.34
C ASN A 73 -38.90 2.27 -123.35
N PHE A 74 -37.82 2.80 -123.94
CA PHE A 74 -37.50 2.95 -125.38
C PHE A 74 -35.98 3.18 -125.42
N GLY A 75 -35.17 2.46 -126.19
CA GLY A 75 -35.05 2.57 -127.65
C GLY A 75 -33.72 3.27 -127.98
N ASN A 76 -32.88 2.59 -128.77
CA ASN A 76 -31.54 2.98 -129.21
C ASN A 76 -31.39 4.47 -129.60
N GLY A 77 -30.25 5.06 -129.24
CA GLY A 77 -29.86 6.41 -129.64
C GLY A 77 -28.37 6.63 -129.44
N PHE A 78 -27.61 6.26 -130.46
CA PHE A 78 -26.20 6.55 -130.68
C PHE A 78 -25.93 8.06 -130.56
N PHE A 79 -25.07 8.47 -129.63
CA PHE A 79 -24.35 9.75 -129.68
C PHE A 79 -23.06 9.59 -128.87
N ASP A 80 -21.94 9.45 -129.58
CA ASP A 80 -20.61 9.61 -129.00
C ASP A 80 -20.51 11.01 -128.38
N ASN A 81 -20.37 11.04 -127.05
CA ASN A 81 -20.46 12.26 -126.26
C ASN A 81 -19.05 12.68 -125.80
N PRO A 82 -18.59 13.92 -126.03
CA PRO A 82 -17.26 14.43 -125.64
C PRO A 82 -16.98 14.45 -124.11
N LEU A 83 -17.88 13.88 -123.31
CA LEU A 83 -17.82 13.81 -121.85
C LEU A 83 -16.96 12.65 -121.32
N SER A 84 -16.62 11.65 -122.14
CA SER A 84 -15.84 10.46 -121.69
C SER A 84 -14.40 10.79 -121.26
N SER A 85 -13.67 11.60 -122.04
CA SER A 85 -12.30 12.04 -121.69
C SER A 85 -12.27 12.92 -120.44
N LYS A 86 -13.27 13.80 -120.27
CA LYS A 86 -13.39 14.67 -119.11
C LYS A 86 -13.78 13.90 -117.84
N VAL A 87 -14.59 12.85 -117.98
CA VAL A 87 -14.94 11.91 -116.90
C VAL A 87 -13.74 11.05 -116.49
N GLU A 88 -12.91 10.59 -117.43
CA GLU A 88 -11.66 9.89 -117.12
C GLU A 88 -10.62 10.80 -116.45
N GLU A 89 -10.47 12.04 -116.92
CA GLU A 89 -9.56 13.03 -116.31
C GLU A 89 -10.01 13.40 -114.89
N LEU A 90 -11.32 13.60 -114.68
CA LEU A 90 -11.90 13.81 -113.35
C LEU A 90 -11.74 12.57 -112.46
N SER A 91 -11.89 11.35 -113.00
CA SER A 91 -11.64 10.11 -112.24
C SER A 91 -10.18 9.96 -111.82
N ARG A 92 -9.22 10.30 -112.69
CA ARG A 92 -7.78 10.31 -112.33
C ARG A 92 -7.47 11.36 -111.26
N LYS A 93 -8.06 12.55 -111.37
CA LYS A 93 -7.94 13.62 -110.35
C LYS A 93 -8.58 13.20 -109.02
N CYS A 94 -9.74 12.55 -109.04
CA CYS A 94 -10.36 11.99 -107.83
C CYS A 94 -9.48 10.92 -107.19
N ALA A 95 -8.92 9.97 -107.96
CA ALA A 95 -8.04 8.95 -107.43
C ALA A 95 -6.73 9.52 -106.84
N GLN A 96 -6.17 10.57 -107.45
CA GLN A 96 -5.00 11.27 -106.89
C GLN A 96 -5.35 12.03 -105.60
N LEU A 97 -6.51 12.68 -105.55
CA LEU A 97 -6.99 13.36 -104.34
C LEU A 97 -7.28 12.36 -103.21
N GLU A 98 -7.89 11.21 -103.51
CA GLU A 98 -8.12 10.13 -102.54
C GLU A 98 -6.81 9.54 -102.02
N LYS A 99 -5.81 9.35 -102.90
CA LYS A 99 -4.50 8.87 -102.49
C LYS A 99 -3.78 9.88 -101.59
N GLY A 100 -3.79 11.17 -101.96
CA GLY A 100 -3.26 12.24 -101.12
C GLY A 100 -4.00 12.40 -99.80
N GLN A 101 -5.34 12.24 -99.78
CA GLN A 101 -6.14 12.22 -98.56
C GLN A 101 -5.81 11.00 -97.68
N SER A 102 -5.58 9.83 -98.27
CA SER A 102 -5.21 8.62 -97.53
C SER A 102 -3.79 8.71 -96.93
N GLU A 103 -2.85 9.31 -97.65
CA GLU A 103 -1.50 9.58 -97.17
C GLU A 103 -1.51 10.64 -96.06
N ALA A 104 -2.27 11.73 -96.23
CA ALA A 104 -2.46 12.73 -95.19
C ALA A 104 -3.09 12.13 -93.92
N ARG A 105 -4.12 11.29 -94.05
CA ARG A 105 -4.73 10.58 -92.92
C ARG A 105 -3.74 9.67 -92.20
N ARG A 106 -2.90 8.91 -92.91
CA ARG A 106 -1.85 8.08 -92.29
C ARG A 106 -0.85 8.93 -91.50
N THR A 107 -0.42 10.07 -92.06
CA THR A 107 0.49 10.96 -91.33
C THR A 107 -0.15 11.60 -90.11
N GLU A 108 -1.46 11.85 -90.13
CA GLU A 108 -2.19 12.33 -88.95
C GLU A 108 -2.38 11.22 -87.91
N GLU A 109 -2.68 9.99 -88.33
CA GLU A 109 -2.77 8.81 -87.45
C GLU A 109 -1.42 8.51 -86.78
N ASP A 110 -0.31 8.60 -87.50
CA ASP A 110 1.04 8.41 -86.94
C ASP A 110 1.37 9.49 -85.89
N LYS A 111 1.05 10.76 -86.18
CA LYS A 111 1.20 11.87 -85.22
C LYS A 111 0.32 11.66 -83.99
N LEU A 112 -0.92 11.23 -84.19
CA LEU A 112 -1.86 10.94 -83.11
C LEU A 112 -1.32 9.80 -82.22
N SER A 113 -0.81 8.72 -82.80
CA SER A 113 -0.22 7.61 -82.03
C SER A 113 0.98 8.04 -81.18
N LYS A 114 1.80 8.96 -81.71
CA LYS A 114 2.95 9.52 -80.99
C LYS A 114 2.51 10.39 -79.82
N VAL A 115 1.51 11.25 -80.03
CA VAL A 115 0.90 12.07 -78.98
C VAL A 115 0.21 11.20 -77.92
N GLU A 116 -0.41 10.10 -78.32
CA GLU A 116 -1.01 9.15 -77.38
C GLU A 116 0.05 8.42 -76.55
N ALA A 117 1.18 8.04 -77.15
CA ALA A 117 2.31 7.45 -76.43
C ALA A 117 2.93 8.43 -75.42
N GLU A 118 3.14 9.69 -75.82
CA GLU A 118 3.62 10.75 -74.92
C GLU A 118 2.65 11.02 -73.77
N ASN A 119 1.34 11.05 -74.02
CA ASN A 119 0.32 11.18 -72.98
C ASN A 119 0.31 10.00 -72.00
N ARG A 120 0.57 8.77 -72.45
CA ARG A 120 0.70 7.61 -71.56
C ARG A 120 1.90 7.76 -70.63
N LEU A 121 3.01 8.28 -71.16
CA LEU A 121 4.25 8.48 -70.41
C LEU A 121 4.08 9.58 -69.35
N LEU A 122 3.51 10.74 -69.73
CA LEU A 122 3.16 11.82 -68.80
C LEU A 122 2.19 11.37 -67.70
N LYS A 123 1.19 10.53 -68.03
CA LYS A 123 0.29 9.95 -67.01
C LYS A 123 1.02 9.04 -66.03
N ALA A 124 2.03 8.28 -66.47
CA ALA A 124 2.83 7.44 -65.58
C ALA A 124 3.73 8.29 -64.66
N GLU A 125 4.34 9.36 -65.20
CA GLU A 125 5.16 10.30 -64.42
C GLU A 125 4.33 11.05 -63.37
N LEU A 126 3.12 11.48 -63.71
CA LEU A 126 2.19 12.09 -62.76
C LEU A 126 1.85 11.15 -61.61
N LYS A 127 1.53 9.88 -61.91
CA LYS A 127 1.28 8.87 -60.87
C LYS A 127 2.49 8.64 -59.98
N GLN A 128 3.69 8.58 -60.54
CA GLN A 128 4.91 8.46 -59.74
C GLN A 128 5.10 9.67 -58.80
N ARG A 129 4.80 10.88 -59.29
CA ARG A 129 4.89 12.09 -58.48
C ARG A 129 3.86 12.11 -57.34
N GLU A 130 2.63 11.69 -57.61
CA GLU A 130 1.59 11.49 -56.58
C GLU A 130 2.08 10.53 -55.48
N THR A 131 2.63 9.37 -55.86
CA THR A 131 3.18 8.41 -54.87
C THR A 131 4.38 8.96 -54.09
N LEU A 132 5.18 9.85 -54.70
CA LEU A 132 6.30 10.49 -54.02
C LEU A 132 5.83 11.50 -52.98
N ASP A 133 4.76 12.25 -53.28
CA ASP A 133 4.15 13.21 -52.36
C ASP A 133 3.53 12.48 -51.15
N GLU A 134 2.80 11.37 -51.38
CA GLU A 134 2.29 10.50 -50.31
C GLU A 134 3.43 9.94 -49.43
N LEU A 135 4.54 9.50 -50.06
CA LEU A 135 5.70 9.00 -49.34
C LEU A 135 6.33 10.09 -48.47
N ASN A 136 6.42 11.32 -48.97
CA ASN A 136 6.96 12.44 -48.21
C ASN A 136 6.04 12.82 -47.04
N GLU A 137 4.72 12.79 -47.24
CA GLU A 137 3.76 12.98 -46.15
C GLU A 137 3.95 11.90 -45.06
N MET A 138 4.04 10.62 -45.45
CA MET A 138 4.30 9.53 -44.51
C MET A 138 5.62 9.71 -43.76
N LYS A 139 6.71 10.13 -44.43
CA LYS A 139 7.98 10.43 -43.76
C LYS A 139 7.84 11.51 -42.70
N THR A 140 7.07 12.57 -42.98
CA THR A 140 6.83 13.61 -41.96
C THR A 140 6.02 13.10 -40.77
N LYS A 141 5.06 12.18 -41.01
CA LYS A 141 4.31 11.53 -39.92
C LYS A 141 5.22 10.65 -39.07
N VAL A 142 6.08 9.84 -39.71
CA VAL A 142 7.07 9.00 -39.00
C VAL A 142 8.01 9.85 -38.17
N ALA A 143 8.57 10.94 -38.71
CA ALA A 143 9.44 11.84 -37.96
C ALA A 143 8.74 12.46 -36.73
N LYS A 144 7.45 12.80 -36.84
CA LYS A 144 6.66 13.28 -35.70
C LYS A 144 6.46 12.19 -34.65
N MET A 145 6.19 10.95 -35.06
CA MET A 145 6.05 9.81 -34.15
C MET A 145 7.37 9.51 -33.43
N GLU A 146 8.50 9.53 -34.14
CA GLU A 146 9.83 9.35 -33.54
C GLU A 146 10.14 10.45 -32.51
N GLN A 147 9.76 11.70 -32.77
CA GLN A 147 9.89 12.79 -31.78
C GLN A 147 9.04 12.53 -30.55
N GLN A 148 7.81 12.04 -30.71
CA GLN A 148 6.93 11.67 -29.59
C GLN A 148 7.49 10.49 -28.80
N GLU A 149 8.02 9.47 -29.47
CA GLU A 149 8.65 8.30 -28.84
C GLU A 149 9.85 8.72 -28.00
N ASN A 150 10.74 9.55 -28.54
CA ASN A 150 11.88 10.09 -27.79
C ASN A 150 11.45 10.89 -26.57
N ALA A 151 10.39 11.70 -26.68
CA ALA A 151 9.84 12.45 -25.54
C ALA A 151 9.26 11.52 -24.45
N LEU A 152 8.60 10.43 -24.85
CA LEU A 152 8.10 9.41 -23.91
C LEU A 152 9.25 8.67 -23.22
N VAL A 153 10.30 8.30 -23.96
CA VAL A 153 11.49 7.66 -23.39
C VAL A 153 12.15 8.55 -22.34
N GLU A 154 12.27 9.86 -22.59
CA GLU A 154 12.82 10.80 -21.62
C GLU A 154 11.94 10.91 -20.35
N GLN A 155 10.61 10.87 -20.50
CA GLN A 155 9.69 10.84 -19.37
C GLN A 155 9.84 9.55 -18.55
N ILE A 156 9.98 8.41 -19.21
CA ILE A 156 10.19 7.11 -18.55
C ILE A 156 11.49 7.13 -17.74
N GLN A 157 12.59 7.63 -18.32
CA GLN A 157 13.88 7.73 -17.62
C GLN A 157 13.78 8.60 -16.35
N LYS A 158 13.08 9.74 -16.42
CA LYS A 158 12.84 10.59 -15.24
C LYS A 158 12.06 9.86 -14.15
N LEU A 159 11.02 9.11 -14.53
CA LEU A 159 10.23 8.31 -13.60
C LEU A 159 11.07 7.18 -12.96
N GLU A 160 11.93 6.52 -13.73
CA GLU A 160 12.84 5.49 -13.22
C GLU A 160 13.84 6.05 -12.20
N GLU A 161 14.39 7.24 -12.45
CA GLU A 161 15.27 7.93 -11.50
C GLU A 161 14.54 8.31 -10.20
N GLU A 162 13.30 8.79 -10.30
CA GLU A 162 12.47 9.09 -9.14
C GLU A 162 12.13 7.83 -8.34
N GLN A 163 11.78 6.73 -9.03
CA GLN A 163 11.55 5.43 -8.38
C GLN A 163 12.79 4.95 -7.63
N LYS A 164 13.97 5.07 -8.24
CA LYS A 164 15.23 4.69 -7.59
C LYS A 164 15.49 5.51 -6.32
N LYS A 165 15.29 6.83 -6.38
CA LYS A 165 15.40 7.71 -5.20
C LYS A 165 14.41 7.34 -4.09
N CYS A 166 13.20 6.93 -4.46
CA CYS A 166 12.20 6.44 -3.50
C CYS A 166 12.64 5.12 -2.85
N LEU A 167 13.22 4.20 -3.63
CA LEU A 167 13.73 2.93 -3.14
C LEU A 167 14.88 3.14 -2.13
N ASP A 168 15.84 4.01 -2.47
CA ASP A 168 16.98 4.33 -1.59
C ASP A 168 16.51 4.90 -0.24
N LYS A 169 15.47 5.74 -0.24
CA LYS A 169 14.84 6.26 0.99
C LYS A 169 14.18 5.15 1.81
N TYR A 170 13.53 4.20 1.15
CA TYR A 170 12.90 3.07 1.83
C TYR A 170 13.95 2.19 2.53
N ASP A 171 15.07 1.90 1.85
CA ASP A 171 16.19 1.15 2.42
C ASP A 171 16.81 1.87 3.64
N GLU A 172 16.89 3.20 3.60
CA GLU A 172 17.37 4.00 4.74
C GLU A 172 16.41 3.92 5.93
N LEU A 173 15.10 4.06 5.68
CA LEU A 173 14.05 3.88 6.69
C LEU A 173 14.07 2.48 7.31
N GLU A 174 14.27 1.43 6.51
CA GLU A 174 14.35 0.06 7.01
C GLU A 174 15.56 -0.13 7.95
N LYS A 175 16.72 0.44 7.58
CA LYS A 175 17.91 0.44 8.44
C LYS A 175 17.68 1.19 9.75
N GLU A 176 16.98 2.33 9.73
CA GLU A 176 16.61 3.04 10.96
C GLU A 176 15.69 2.22 11.85
N LEU A 177 14.70 1.56 11.24
CA LEU A 177 13.74 0.73 11.97
C LEU A 177 14.43 -0.47 12.63
N ALA A 178 15.38 -1.11 11.94
CA ALA A 178 16.21 -2.17 12.48
C ALA A 178 17.04 -1.70 13.69
N ARG A 179 17.65 -0.51 13.61
CA ARG A 179 18.40 0.09 14.74
C ARG A 179 17.49 0.32 15.96
N LYS A 180 16.27 0.83 15.74
CA LYS A 180 15.29 1.03 16.82
C LYS A 180 14.87 -0.31 17.45
N TYR A 181 14.65 -1.34 16.64
CA TYR A 181 14.30 -2.69 17.12
C TYR A 181 15.39 -3.31 18.01
N ILE A 182 16.66 -3.16 17.63
CA ILE A 182 17.79 -3.62 18.45
C ILE A 182 17.79 -2.91 19.81
N CYS A 183 17.55 -1.60 19.83
CA CYS A 183 17.49 -0.80 21.05
C CYS A 183 16.34 -1.26 21.97
N ILE A 184 15.15 -1.49 21.42
CA ILE A 184 14.01 -2.05 22.16
C ILE A 184 14.35 -3.41 22.77
N GLY A 185 15.04 -4.28 22.01
CA GLY A 185 15.51 -5.56 22.52
C GLY A 185 16.49 -5.43 23.69
N GLN A 186 17.32 -4.38 23.72
CA GLN A 186 18.18 -4.10 24.88
C GLN A 186 17.37 -3.64 26.10
N PHE A 187 16.38 -2.76 25.90
CA PHE A 187 15.48 -2.36 26.99
C PHE A 187 14.72 -3.54 27.58
N ALA A 188 14.26 -4.49 26.75
CA ALA A 188 13.61 -5.71 27.23
C ALA A 188 14.50 -6.53 28.18
N LYS A 189 15.81 -6.60 27.92
CA LYS A 189 16.77 -7.26 28.84
C LYS A 189 16.91 -6.52 30.17
N HIS A 190 16.93 -5.18 30.12
CA HIS A 190 16.96 -4.37 31.35
C HIS A 190 15.70 -4.57 32.18
N LEU A 191 14.52 -4.63 31.54
CA LEU A 191 13.26 -4.90 32.22
C LEU A 191 13.28 -6.26 32.91
N ALA A 192 13.71 -7.33 32.23
CA ALA A 192 13.83 -8.65 32.86
C ALA A 192 14.75 -8.67 34.08
N ARG A 193 15.82 -7.86 34.07
CA ARG A 193 16.73 -7.72 35.22
C ARG A 193 16.11 -6.94 36.37
N ILE A 194 15.24 -5.98 36.08
CA ILE A 194 14.46 -5.27 37.11
C ILE A 194 13.51 -6.27 37.79
N ASP A 195 12.80 -7.09 37.03
CA ASP A 195 11.91 -8.12 37.58
C ASP A 195 12.65 -9.10 38.50
N GLU A 196 13.86 -9.52 38.11
CA GLU A 196 14.73 -10.37 38.94
C GLU A 196 15.17 -9.67 40.24
N MET A 197 15.53 -8.38 40.16
CA MET A 197 15.86 -7.59 41.35
C MET A 197 14.65 -7.42 42.28
N GLU A 198 13.45 -7.21 41.73
CA GLU A 198 12.22 -7.11 42.51
C GLU A 198 11.90 -8.41 43.26
N ALA A 199 12.11 -9.56 42.61
CA ALA A 199 11.99 -10.87 43.25
C ALA A 199 12.95 -11.02 44.44
N GLN A 200 14.23 -10.67 44.25
CA GLN A 200 15.24 -10.70 45.33
C GLN A 200 14.87 -9.76 46.49
N ILE A 201 14.37 -8.56 46.19
CA ILE A 201 13.90 -7.63 47.22
C ILE A 201 12.74 -8.22 48.03
N ASN A 202 11.82 -8.91 47.37
CA ASN A 202 10.67 -9.54 48.05
C ASN A 202 11.11 -10.71 48.94
N GLU A 203 12.04 -11.54 48.48
CA GLU A 203 12.66 -12.59 49.32
C GLU A 203 13.36 -12.01 50.55
N LEU A 204 14.14 -10.94 50.38
CA LEU A 204 14.80 -10.25 51.50
C LEU A 204 13.80 -9.66 52.49
N LYS A 205 12.67 -9.12 52.01
CA LYS A 205 11.59 -8.61 52.87
C LYS A 205 10.98 -9.72 53.72
N GLU A 206 10.72 -10.89 53.14
CA GLU A 206 10.15 -12.03 53.89
C GLU A 206 11.15 -12.59 54.90
N CYS A 207 12.43 -12.74 54.51
CA CYS A 207 13.51 -13.13 55.41
C CYS A 207 13.64 -12.17 56.62
N LYS A 208 13.54 -10.85 56.38
CA LYS A 208 13.56 -9.85 57.45
C LYS A 208 12.37 -10.02 58.41
N LYS A 209 11.18 -10.29 57.88
CA LYS A 209 9.96 -10.49 58.67
C LYS A 209 10.08 -11.71 59.58
N GLU A 210 10.60 -12.83 59.06
CA GLU A 210 10.88 -14.03 59.86
C GLU A 210 11.93 -13.76 60.95
N HIS A 211 13.02 -13.06 60.62
CA HIS A 211 14.06 -12.72 61.58
C HIS A 211 13.54 -11.80 62.69
N CYS A 212 12.71 -10.80 62.35
CA CYS A 212 12.05 -9.94 63.33
C CYS A 212 11.07 -10.72 64.22
N GLN A 213 10.29 -11.65 63.66
CA GLN A 213 9.40 -12.52 64.43
C GLN A 213 10.19 -13.42 65.39
N TYR A 214 11.31 -13.98 64.94
CA TYR A 214 12.19 -14.78 65.80
C TYR A 214 12.74 -13.96 66.96
N ALA A 215 13.30 -12.77 66.68
CA ALA A 215 13.80 -11.87 67.72
C ALA A 215 12.70 -11.46 68.72
N HIS A 216 11.49 -11.13 68.22
CA HIS A 216 10.34 -10.80 69.05
C HIS A 216 9.90 -11.96 69.94
N ASN A 217 9.87 -13.19 69.40
CA ASN A 217 9.54 -14.40 70.14
C ASN A 217 10.57 -14.74 71.22
N GLN A 218 11.87 -14.52 70.94
CA GLN A 218 12.92 -14.73 71.95
C GLN A 218 12.83 -13.72 73.10
N LEU A 219 12.57 -12.44 72.80
CA LEU A 219 12.34 -11.41 73.83
C LEU A 219 11.09 -11.68 74.69
N ARG A 220 10.01 -12.18 74.07
CA ARG A 220 8.80 -12.59 74.81
C ARG A 220 9.07 -13.73 75.79
N ARG A 221 9.97 -14.67 75.46
CA ARG A 221 10.36 -15.76 76.37
C ARG A 221 11.14 -15.27 77.60
N THR A 222 11.87 -14.16 77.48
CA THR A 222 12.68 -13.61 78.58
C THR A 222 11.91 -12.61 79.46
N GLN A 223 10.79 -12.04 78.99
CA GLN A 223 10.02 -11.03 79.74
C GLN A 223 9.13 -11.57 80.88
N ASN A 224 8.99 -12.88 81.05
CA ASN A 224 8.18 -13.47 82.14
C ASN A 224 8.93 -13.62 83.49
N ARG A 225 10.13 -13.03 83.66
CA ARG A 225 10.95 -13.19 84.87
C ARG A 225 10.84 -12.10 85.94
N HIS A 226 9.99 -11.07 85.77
CA HIS A 226 10.03 -9.87 86.63
C HIS A 226 8.72 -9.53 87.35
N GLY A 227 7.93 -10.55 87.71
CA GLY A 227 6.62 -10.34 88.34
C GLY A 227 6.55 -10.60 89.85
N PHE A 228 7.50 -11.31 90.45
CA PHE A 228 7.34 -11.85 91.80
C PHE A 228 8.23 -11.13 92.82
N LYS A 229 7.59 -10.31 93.65
CA LYS A 229 8.20 -9.47 94.69
C LYS A 229 7.70 -9.90 96.06
N ILE A 230 8.52 -9.82 97.10
CA ILE A 230 8.07 -9.95 98.50
C ILE A 230 8.69 -8.84 99.34
N TYR A 231 8.06 -8.54 100.47
CA TYR A 231 8.52 -7.54 101.42
C TYR A 231 9.04 -8.23 102.68
N VAL A 232 10.19 -7.80 103.18
CA VAL A 232 10.77 -8.31 104.43
C VAL A 232 10.84 -7.17 105.44
N LYS A 233 10.04 -7.25 106.49
CA LYS A 233 10.01 -6.26 107.56
C LYS A 233 10.93 -6.68 108.69
N MET A 234 11.93 -5.86 108.98
CA MET A 234 12.88 -6.06 110.06
C MET A 234 12.29 -5.55 111.39
N LEU A 235 12.75 -6.07 112.53
CA LEU A 235 12.40 -5.54 113.85
C LEU A 235 12.82 -4.07 114.06
N THR A 236 13.79 -3.59 113.30
CA THR A 236 14.22 -2.18 113.28
C THR A 236 13.21 -1.25 112.60
N GLY A 237 12.12 -1.79 112.04
CA GLY A 237 11.08 -1.03 111.32
C GLY A 237 11.35 -0.84 109.83
N LYS A 238 12.55 -1.18 109.34
CA LYS A 238 12.91 -1.12 107.91
C LYS A 238 12.22 -2.23 107.13
N THR A 239 11.71 -1.92 105.94
CA THR A 239 11.12 -2.90 105.02
C THR A 239 11.98 -3.03 103.77
N LEU A 240 12.42 -4.24 103.47
CA LEU A 240 13.21 -4.58 102.28
C LEU A 240 12.30 -5.14 101.21
N THR A 241 12.53 -4.78 99.95
CA THR A 241 11.77 -5.31 98.82
C THR A 241 12.68 -6.21 98.01
N LEU A 242 12.31 -7.49 97.86
CA LEU A 242 13.05 -8.46 97.05
C LEU A 242 12.29 -8.70 95.74
N SER A 243 12.86 -8.29 94.59
CA SER A 243 12.18 -8.32 93.28
C SER A 243 12.55 -9.47 92.34
N ASP A 244 13.65 -10.16 92.63
CA ASP A 244 14.24 -11.17 91.73
C ASP A 244 14.00 -12.58 92.26
N LEU A 245 12.78 -12.86 92.71
CA LEU A 245 12.40 -14.17 93.27
C LEU A 245 11.48 -14.92 92.32
N LEU A 246 11.50 -16.23 92.43
CA LEU A 246 10.59 -17.18 91.82
C LEU A 246 9.83 -17.89 92.95
N PRO A 247 8.57 -18.32 92.71
CA PRO A 247 7.80 -19.06 93.71
C PRO A 247 8.45 -20.41 94.10
N SER A 248 9.39 -20.90 93.30
CA SER A 248 10.19 -22.11 93.58
C SER A 248 11.43 -21.86 94.44
N ASN A 249 11.77 -20.61 94.76
CA ASN A 249 12.91 -20.33 95.62
C ASN A 249 12.65 -20.82 97.05
N THR A 250 13.70 -21.28 97.72
CA THR A 250 13.65 -21.75 99.11
C THR A 250 13.75 -20.61 100.11
N ILE A 251 13.36 -20.87 101.35
CA ILE A 251 13.51 -19.91 102.45
C ILE A 251 14.98 -19.62 102.74
N GLU A 252 15.87 -20.61 102.59
CA GLU A 252 17.32 -20.44 102.71
C GLU A 252 17.86 -19.41 101.69
N GLU A 253 17.44 -19.50 100.42
CA GLU A 253 17.84 -18.55 99.38
C GLU A 253 17.40 -17.12 99.68
N ILE A 254 16.27 -16.94 100.38
CA ILE A 254 15.79 -15.62 100.82
C ILE A 254 16.66 -15.08 101.95
N LYS A 255 17.04 -15.91 102.91
CA LYS A 255 17.97 -15.49 103.98
C LYS A 255 19.33 -15.06 103.42
N ILE A 256 19.85 -15.79 102.43
CA ILE A 256 21.08 -15.41 101.69
C ILE A 256 20.89 -14.03 101.03
N LYS A 257 19.74 -13.75 100.41
CA LYS A 257 19.47 -12.44 99.80
C LYS A 257 19.38 -11.33 100.84
N ILE A 258 18.78 -11.59 101.99
CA ILE A 258 18.72 -10.64 103.11
C ILE A 258 20.13 -10.39 103.66
N GLU A 259 20.95 -11.43 103.82
CA GLU A 259 22.35 -11.29 104.24
C GLU A 259 23.14 -10.41 103.29
N ARG A 260 22.97 -10.59 101.97
CA ARG A 260 23.65 -9.76 100.97
C ARG A 260 23.24 -8.29 101.01
N ILE A 261 22.02 -7.98 101.43
CA ILE A 261 21.48 -6.60 101.44
C ILE A 261 21.76 -5.91 102.79
N GLU A 262 21.52 -6.60 103.91
CA GLU A 262 21.62 -6.04 105.26
C GLU A 262 22.90 -6.45 106.02
N GLY A 263 23.66 -7.41 105.51
CA GLY A 263 24.90 -7.88 106.15
C GLY A 263 24.69 -8.78 107.37
N ILE A 264 23.48 -9.30 107.59
CA ILE A 264 23.15 -10.16 108.73
C ILE A 264 23.42 -11.62 108.36
N LEU A 265 24.24 -12.33 109.14
CA LEU A 265 24.51 -13.76 108.93
C LEU A 265 23.21 -14.60 108.94
N ILE A 266 23.09 -15.57 108.04
CA ILE A 266 21.91 -16.45 107.86
C ILE A 266 21.47 -17.11 109.17
N ASP A 267 22.44 -17.58 109.98
CA ASP A 267 22.18 -18.27 111.25
C ASP A 267 21.54 -17.35 112.30
N HIS A 268 21.73 -16.03 112.17
CA HIS A 268 21.15 -15.03 113.06
C HIS A 268 19.77 -14.55 112.58
N GLN A 269 19.33 -14.97 111.38
CA GLN A 269 18.05 -14.60 110.80
C GLN A 269 16.96 -15.65 111.09
N ARG A 270 15.85 -15.21 111.68
CA ARG A 270 14.62 -16.01 111.74
C ARG A 270 13.51 -15.32 110.95
N LEU A 271 13.03 -16.01 109.93
CA LEU A 271 11.93 -15.54 109.10
C LEU A 271 10.60 -16.07 109.65
N LEU A 272 9.62 -15.18 109.80
CA LEU A 272 8.26 -15.49 110.22
C LEU A 272 7.25 -14.96 109.21
N PHE A 273 6.25 -15.79 108.90
CA PHE A 273 5.13 -15.42 108.06
C PHE A 273 3.84 -15.87 108.72
N ALA A 274 2.85 -14.98 108.83
CA ALA A 274 1.58 -15.24 109.53
C ALA A 274 1.79 -15.90 110.91
N GLU A 275 2.73 -15.35 111.70
CA GLU A 275 3.10 -15.82 113.05
C GLU A 275 3.71 -17.23 113.11
N ARG A 276 4.02 -17.84 111.95
CA ARG A 276 4.70 -19.14 111.86
C ARG A 276 6.15 -18.96 111.44
N ARG A 277 7.05 -19.68 112.10
CA ARG A 277 8.46 -19.77 111.68
C ARG A 277 8.53 -20.51 110.34
N LEU A 278 9.34 -19.97 109.44
CA LEU A 278 9.65 -20.60 108.17
C LEU A 278 10.86 -21.53 108.32
N ASP A 279 10.76 -22.73 107.74
CA ASP A 279 11.82 -23.72 107.69
C ASP A 279 12.66 -23.53 106.42
N ASP A 280 13.97 -23.69 106.54
CA ASP A 280 14.93 -23.39 105.46
C ASP A 280 14.76 -24.30 104.23
N SER A 281 14.26 -25.52 104.44
CA SER A 281 14.01 -26.52 103.39
C SER A 281 12.69 -26.34 102.63
N ARG A 282 11.81 -25.42 103.04
CA ARG A 282 10.54 -25.18 102.35
C ARG A 282 10.70 -24.14 101.24
N THR A 283 9.86 -24.24 100.20
CA THR A 283 9.78 -23.21 99.16
C THR A 283 8.78 -22.12 99.54
N LEU A 284 8.89 -20.95 98.91
CA LEU A 284 7.91 -19.88 99.03
C LEU A 284 6.48 -20.35 98.74
N LYS A 285 6.32 -21.20 97.73
CA LYS A 285 5.03 -21.79 97.37
C LYS A 285 4.49 -22.72 98.47
N ASP A 286 5.34 -23.54 99.07
CA ASP A 286 4.95 -24.46 100.16
C ASP A 286 4.58 -23.73 101.45
N CYS A 287 5.11 -22.52 101.63
CA CYS A 287 4.76 -21.61 102.73
C CYS A 287 3.58 -20.70 102.40
N ASN A 288 2.94 -20.87 101.24
CA ASN A 288 1.84 -20.02 100.74
C ASN A 288 2.20 -18.52 100.66
N ILE A 289 3.47 -18.20 100.42
CA ILE A 289 3.95 -16.83 100.28
C ILE A 289 3.86 -16.45 98.80
N GLY A 290 2.92 -15.56 98.49
CA GLY A 290 2.68 -15.05 97.14
C GLY A 290 3.39 -13.74 96.83
N ASN A 291 3.26 -13.27 95.59
CA ASN A 291 3.70 -11.95 95.18
C ASN A 291 3.05 -10.86 96.05
N GLY A 292 3.85 -9.93 96.57
CA GLY A 292 3.43 -8.85 97.45
C GLY A 292 3.29 -9.23 98.92
N SER A 293 3.63 -10.46 99.32
CA SER A 293 3.54 -10.90 100.72
C SER A 293 4.62 -10.27 101.59
N THR A 294 4.33 -10.08 102.88
CA THR A 294 5.26 -9.52 103.87
C THR A 294 5.72 -10.57 104.87
N ILE A 295 7.03 -10.77 104.98
CA ILE A 295 7.70 -11.67 105.93
C ILE A 295 8.36 -10.81 107.02
N HIS A 296 8.30 -11.24 108.27
CA HIS A 296 9.01 -10.59 109.37
C HIS A 296 10.35 -11.27 109.62
N CYS A 297 11.44 -10.51 109.67
CA CYS A 297 12.76 -11.03 110.02
C CYS A 297 13.16 -10.56 111.42
N ILE A 298 13.44 -11.53 112.29
CA ILE A 298 13.88 -11.34 113.67
C ILE A 298 15.34 -11.74 113.79
N LEU A 299 16.11 -10.92 114.50
CA LEU A 299 17.50 -11.19 114.87
C LEU A 299 17.55 -11.93 116.20
N PHE A 300 18.35 -12.98 116.28
CA PHE A 300 18.76 -13.56 117.56
C PHE A 300 20.22 -13.19 117.82
N ALA A 301 20.46 -12.42 118.88
CA ALA A 301 21.81 -12.29 119.40
C ALA A 301 22.13 -13.57 120.18
N CYS A 302 23.15 -14.32 119.76
CA CYS A 302 23.80 -15.26 120.65
C CYS A 302 24.55 -14.40 121.68
N GLY A 303 24.03 -14.34 122.91
CA GLY A 303 24.73 -13.71 124.02
C GLY A 303 25.90 -14.62 124.43
N CYS A 304 27.10 -14.27 123.97
CA CYS A 304 28.35 -14.75 124.54
C CYS A 304 28.81 -13.75 125.60
#